data_AF-A0A1Q5DWC4-F1
#
_entry.id   AF-A0A1Q5DWC4-F1
#
_cell.length_a   1.000
_cell.length_b   1.000
_cell.length_c   1.000
_cell.angle_alpha   90.00
_cell.angle_beta   90.00
_cell.angle_gamma   90.00
#
_symmetry.space_group_name_H-M   'P 1'
#
loop_
_entity.id
_entity.type
_entity.pdbx_description
1 polymer ?
#
loop_
_entity_poly.entity_id
_entity_poly.type
_entity_poly.pdbx_seq_one_letter_code
_entity_poly.pdbx_strand_id
1 'polypeptide(L)'
;MSAPEPPRPRRNRTTVAVVAASAAVVVACAAVGYLTLRDDGNDEAGPQPTPTASASASTDKTDRGAGGGGADPLVPGWNTVVNAKRGITFDVPVSWKRQSASWVSYVTENDDPKEKPLVAMMAPAILKEKWCTSDDDKDGSPDTYSLASVGTTGEQGAKSAAEAAEDTAKTWVYGLYTQPDRSRLTVGEPESFRTKSGVEGSLVTVTSSGSPKKGKCDTDGKAMTFAFKNAEGRFVSWTYVGAHDVPDEVSDTTIRQILSTVRLFKDGDGED
;
A
#
# COMPACT_ATOMS: atom_id res chain seq x y z
N MET A 1 -41.73 -34.74 1.15
CA MET A 1 -41.47 -34.06 2.44
C MET A 1 -39.97 -33.79 2.47
N SER A 2 -39.55 -32.55 2.24
CA SER A 2 -38.13 -32.18 2.21
C SER A 2 -37.60 -32.08 3.64
N ALA A 3 -36.46 -32.71 3.90
CA ALA A 3 -35.77 -32.61 5.18
C ALA A 3 -35.37 -31.15 5.47
N PRO A 4 -35.43 -30.69 6.74
CA PRO A 4 -34.96 -29.36 7.09
C PRO A 4 -33.45 -29.23 6.83
N GLU A 5 -33.06 -28.15 6.15
CA GLU A 5 -31.67 -27.78 5.93
C GLU A 5 -30.95 -27.61 7.28
N PRO A 6 -29.75 -28.19 7.48
CA PRO A 6 -29.04 -28.05 8.75
C PRO A 6 -28.71 -26.56 9.01
N PRO A 7 -28.74 -26.11 10.26
CA PRO A 7 -28.41 -24.73 10.60
C PRO A 7 -26.99 -24.42 10.13
N ARG A 8 -26.86 -23.39 9.28
CA ARG A 8 -25.56 -22.92 8.80
C ARG A 8 -24.72 -22.48 10.01
N PRO A 9 -23.45 -22.91 10.12
CA PRO A 9 -22.61 -22.56 11.25
C PRO A 9 -22.44 -21.03 11.27
N ARG A 10 -22.79 -20.45 12.41
CA ARG A 10 -22.71 -19.01 12.68
C ARG A 10 -21.23 -18.66 12.84
N ARG A 11 -20.57 -18.32 11.73
CA ARG A 11 -19.18 -17.85 11.70
C ARG A 11 -19.12 -16.42 12.25
N ASN A 12 -19.15 -16.29 13.57
CA ASN A 12 -18.65 -15.11 14.26
C ASN A 12 -17.16 -15.36 14.48
N ARG A 13 -16.30 -14.52 13.92
CA ARG A 13 -14.95 -14.21 14.45
C ARG A 13 -14.28 -13.21 13.52
N THR A 14 -13.86 -12.10 14.14
CA THR A 14 -12.62 -11.31 13.99
C THR A 14 -11.53 -11.95 13.10
N THR A 15 -11.89 -12.35 11.90
CA THR A 15 -10.95 -12.89 10.94
C THR A 15 -10.33 -11.65 10.32
N VAL A 16 -9.03 -11.42 10.55
CA VAL A 16 -8.25 -10.74 9.51
C VAL A 16 -8.26 -11.71 8.35
N ALA A 17 -9.33 -11.60 7.57
CA ALA A 17 -9.54 -12.41 6.42
C ALA A 17 -8.47 -11.91 5.44
N VAL A 18 -7.32 -12.56 5.48
CA VAL A 18 -6.31 -12.57 4.43
C VAL A 18 -6.99 -13.28 3.25
N VAL A 19 -7.99 -12.61 2.68
CA VAL A 19 -8.81 -13.08 1.59
C VAL A 19 -8.09 -12.65 0.34
N ALA A 20 -7.38 -13.60 -0.26
CA ALA A 20 -6.87 -13.51 -1.61
C ALA A 20 -8.05 -13.49 -2.59
N ALA A 21 -8.68 -12.32 -2.78
CA ALA A 21 -9.65 -12.12 -3.84
C ALA A 21 -9.00 -11.37 -5.02
N SER A 22 -8.69 -12.11 -6.08
CA SER A 22 -8.28 -11.53 -7.37
C SER A 22 -9.52 -10.98 -8.08
N ALA A 23 -9.84 -9.70 -7.87
CA ALA A 23 -10.91 -9.02 -8.61
C ALA A 23 -10.33 -8.20 -9.78
N ALA A 24 -10.54 -8.68 -11.01
CA ALA A 24 -10.30 -7.90 -12.22
C ALA A 24 -11.41 -6.83 -12.37
N VAL A 25 -11.17 -5.63 -11.85
CA VAL A 25 -12.10 -4.51 -12.02
C VAL A 25 -11.80 -3.85 -13.38
N VAL A 26 -12.64 -4.12 -14.37
CA VAL A 26 -12.69 -3.37 -15.63
C VAL A 26 -13.42 -2.06 -15.35
N VAL A 27 -12.68 -0.95 -15.30
CA VAL A 27 -13.26 0.40 -15.29
C VAL A 27 -13.36 0.87 -16.74
N ALA A 28 -14.58 0.88 -17.27
CA ALA A 28 -14.86 1.53 -18.54
C ALA A 28 -14.91 3.05 -18.32
N CYS A 29 -13.89 3.77 -18.75
CA CYS A 29 -13.94 5.23 -18.84
C CYS A 29 -14.73 5.61 -20.10
N ALA A 30 -15.93 6.16 -19.91
CA ALA A 30 -16.62 6.91 -20.95
C ALA A 30 -15.97 8.28 -21.10
N ALA A 31 -15.21 8.47 -22.17
CA ALA A 31 -14.77 9.80 -22.59
C ALA A 31 -15.92 10.49 -23.34
N VAL A 32 -16.41 11.60 -22.82
CA VAL A 32 -17.27 12.54 -23.56
C VAL A 32 -16.43 13.77 -23.92
N GLY A 33 -16.37 14.04 -25.22
CA GLY A 33 -16.21 15.38 -25.78
C GLY A 33 -14.86 15.68 -26.43
N TYR A 34 -14.80 15.68 -27.76
CA TYR A 34 -15.03 16.91 -28.53
C TYR A 34 -15.06 16.60 -30.04
N LEU A 35 -16.13 17.03 -30.70
CA LEU A 35 -16.27 17.04 -32.16
C LEU A 35 -15.89 18.45 -32.63
N THR A 36 -14.89 18.57 -33.52
CA THR A 36 -15.02 19.16 -34.87
C THR A 36 -13.85 20.01 -35.38
N LEU A 37 -13.56 19.71 -36.67
CA LEU A 37 -13.15 20.55 -37.80
C LEU A 37 -11.69 20.50 -38.29
N ARG A 38 -11.60 19.88 -39.48
CA ARG A 38 -10.58 19.79 -40.54
C ARG A 38 -9.99 21.15 -40.96
N ASP A 39 -8.76 21.16 -41.51
CA ASP A 39 -8.52 21.22 -42.97
C ASP A 39 -7.02 21.05 -43.34
N ASP A 40 -6.80 20.77 -44.63
CA ASP A 40 -5.67 20.12 -45.31
C ASP A 40 -4.36 20.94 -45.50
N GLY A 41 -3.26 20.25 -45.83
CA GLY A 41 -2.08 20.85 -46.48
C GLY A 41 -0.81 19.98 -46.50
N ASN A 42 -0.34 19.63 -47.70
CA ASN A 42 0.66 18.63 -48.08
C ASN A 42 2.06 19.21 -48.42
N ASP A 43 3.08 18.33 -48.50
CA ASP A 43 4.43 18.44 -49.11
C ASP A 43 5.44 19.47 -48.51
N GLU A 44 6.77 19.26 -48.44
CA GLU A 44 7.69 18.46 -49.25
C GLU A 44 9.04 18.22 -48.51
N ALA A 45 9.76 17.17 -48.92
CA ALA A 45 11.05 16.72 -48.40
C ALA A 45 12.26 17.25 -49.23
N GLY A 46 13.45 17.34 -48.60
CA GLY A 46 14.74 17.39 -49.30
C GLY A 46 15.91 17.88 -48.41
N PRO A 47 17.18 17.65 -48.78
CA PRO A 47 17.90 16.40 -48.46
C PRO A 47 19.18 16.58 -47.62
N GLN A 48 19.64 15.45 -47.06
CA GLN A 48 20.89 15.23 -46.30
C GLN A 48 22.17 15.41 -47.15
N PRO A 49 23.30 15.75 -46.50
CA PRO A 49 24.50 14.93 -46.72
C PRO A 49 25.32 14.63 -45.43
N THR A 50 25.86 13.41 -45.39
CA THR A 50 27.01 12.93 -44.58
C THR A 50 28.10 12.46 -45.58
N PRO A 51 29.38 12.12 -45.22
CA PRO A 51 30.00 11.89 -43.90
C PRO A 51 31.44 12.47 -43.73
N THR A 52 32.08 12.31 -42.55
CA THR A 52 33.37 11.59 -42.33
C THR A 52 33.90 11.81 -40.90
N ALA A 53 34.43 10.73 -40.33
CA ALA A 53 34.93 10.58 -38.96
C ALA A 53 36.23 11.33 -38.65
N SER A 54 36.44 11.63 -37.36
CA SER A 54 37.74 11.52 -36.69
C SER A 54 37.54 11.27 -35.20
N ALA A 55 38.12 10.18 -34.73
CA ALA A 55 38.20 9.79 -33.33
C ALA A 55 39.32 10.54 -32.62
N SER A 56 39.10 10.93 -31.37
CA SER A 56 40.10 10.94 -30.30
C SER A 56 39.40 10.89 -28.94
N ALA A 57 40.05 10.17 -28.03
CA ALA A 57 39.45 9.43 -26.93
C ALA A 57 39.23 10.23 -25.63
N SER A 58 38.14 9.85 -24.96
CA SER A 58 37.98 9.53 -23.53
C SER A 58 38.44 10.50 -22.43
N THR A 59 37.47 10.95 -21.64
CA THR A 59 37.43 10.67 -20.19
C THR A 59 35.98 10.36 -19.79
N ASP A 60 35.81 9.20 -19.15
CA ASP A 60 34.54 8.51 -18.91
C ASP A 60 33.50 9.34 -18.15
N LYS A 61 32.49 9.82 -18.87
CA LYS A 61 31.13 9.84 -18.36
C LYS A 61 30.49 8.56 -18.82
N THR A 62 30.27 7.60 -17.92
CA THR A 62 29.27 6.57 -18.17
C THR A 62 27.91 7.25 -18.19
N ASP A 63 27.53 7.67 -19.41
CA ASP A 63 26.15 7.66 -19.88
C ASP A 63 25.55 6.31 -19.46
N ARG A 64 24.67 6.35 -18.46
CA ARG A 64 23.69 5.28 -18.29
C ARG A 64 22.61 5.58 -19.33
N GLY A 65 22.63 4.77 -20.38
CA GLY A 65 21.81 4.91 -21.55
C GLY A 65 20.32 5.04 -21.23
N ALA A 66 19.66 5.84 -22.06
CA ALA A 66 18.23 5.77 -22.27
C ALA A 66 17.87 4.36 -22.76
N GLY A 67 17.30 3.56 -21.88
CA GLY A 67 16.76 2.23 -22.14
C GLY A 67 16.10 1.74 -20.87
N GLY A 68 14.76 1.76 -20.84
CA GLY A 68 13.94 1.50 -19.67
C GLY A 68 14.29 0.17 -19.00
N GLY A 69 14.61 0.25 -17.71
CA GLY A 69 14.85 -0.88 -16.84
C GLY A 69 14.79 -0.41 -15.40
N GLY A 70 13.84 -0.97 -14.66
CA GLY A 70 14.08 -1.44 -13.30
C GLY A 70 14.01 -0.48 -12.11
N ALA A 71 14.59 0.73 -12.14
CA ALA A 71 14.89 1.54 -10.93
C ALA A 71 15.19 0.72 -9.64
N ASP A 72 16.46 0.34 -9.49
CA ASP A 72 17.01 -0.33 -8.30
C ASP A 72 16.48 0.25 -6.97
N PRO A 73 16.37 -0.57 -5.90
CA PRO A 73 16.01 -0.09 -4.57
C PRO A 73 16.90 1.09 -4.12
N LEU A 74 16.29 2.12 -3.54
CA LEU A 74 17.00 3.30 -3.03
C LEU A 74 17.90 2.97 -1.82
N VAL A 75 17.64 1.85 -1.16
CA VAL A 75 18.49 1.28 -0.13
C VAL A 75 19.08 -0.03 -0.66
N PRO A 76 20.40 -0.14 -0.84
CA PRO A 76 21.01 -1.36 -1.35
C PRO A 76 20.64 -2.59 -0.52
N GLY A 77 20.29 -3.68 -1.21
CA GLY A 77 19.89 -4.94 -0.59
C GLY A 77 18.47 -4.95 -0.02
N TRP A 78 17.62 -3.99 -0.37
CA TRP A 78 16.18 -4.02 -0.08
C TRP A 78 15.38 -4.52 -1.28
N ASN A 79 14.11 -4.86 -1.06
CA ASN A 79 13.18 -5.28 -2.10
C ASN A 79 12.29 -4.09 -2.53
N THR A 80 12.18 -3.84 -3.83
CA THR A 80 11.26 -2.84 -4.38
C THR A 80 9.82 -3.35 -4.37
N VAL A 81 8.89 -2.61 -3.78
CA VAL A 81 7.43 -2.86 -3.82
C VAL A 81 6.81 -1.88 -4.80
N VAL A 82 6.14 -2.42 -5.81
CA VAL A 82 5.56 -1.63 -6.92
C VAL A 82 4.04 -1.71 -6.87
N ASN A 83 3.41 -0.54 -6.91
CA ASN A 83 1.98 -0.42 -7.10
C ASN A 83 1.68 0.54 -8.27
N ALA A 84 1.87 0.05 -9.49
CA ALA A 84 1.65 0.81 -10.73
C ALA A 84 0.22 1.37 -10.80
N LYS A 85 -0.79 0.59 -10.38
CA LYS A 85 -2.20 1.01 -10.39
C LYS A 85 -2.49 2.21 -9.49
N ARG A 86 -1.71 2.40 -8.42
CA ARG A 86 -1.82 3.56 -7.52
C ARG A 86 -0.74 4.61 -7.79
N GLY A 87 0.23 4.31 -8.65
CA GLY A 87 1.28 5.23 -9.07
C GLY A 87 2.38 5.42 -8.03
N ILE A 88 2.70 4.38 -7.24
CA ILE A 88 3.67 4.47 -6.14
C ILE A 88 4.62 3.27 -6.16
N THR A 89 5.88 3.54 -5.83
CA THR A 89 6.92 2.55 -5.56
C THR A 89 7.58 2.88 -4.21
N PHE A 90 7.98 1.87 -3.45
CA PHE A 90 8.76 2.02 -2.21
C PHE A 90 9.60 0.78 -1.97
N ASP A 91 10.54 0.81 -1.03
CA ASP A 91 11.44 -0.31 -0.79
C ASP A 91 11.29 -0.81 0.65
N VAL A 92 11.42 -2.12 0.86
CA VAL A 92 11.35 -2.76 2.18
C VAL A 92 12.57 -3.65 2.43
N PRO A 93 13.00 -3.84 3.70
CA PRO A 93 14.04 -4.80 4.02
C PRO A 93 13.70 -6.21 3.50
N VAL A 94 14.71 -7.02 3.19
CA VAL A 94 14.55 -8.39 2.66
C VAL A 94 13.73 -9.33 3.54
N SER A 95 13.62 -9.03 4.84
CA SER A 95 12.79 -9.77 5.78
C SER A 95 11.27 -9.60 5.55
N TRP A 96 10.87 -8.59 4.77
CA TRP A 96 9.48 -8.34 4.41
C TRP A 96 9.15 -9.09 3.12
N LYS A 97 8.10 -9.90 3.17
CA LYS A 97 7.64 -10.65 2.01
C LYS A 97 6.71 -9.80 1.18
N ARG A 98 7.12 -9.51 -0.06
CA ARG A 98 6.25 -8.86 -1.06
C ARG A 98 5.12 -9.79 -1.45
N GLN A 99 3.89 -9.28 -1.42
CA GLN A 99 2.75 -9.95 -2.05
C GLN A 99 2.68 -9.54 -3.54
N SER A 100 1.84 -10.22 -4.31
CA SER A 100 1.64 -9.87 -5.72
C SER A 100 1.05 -8.45 -5.87
N ALA A 101 1.28 -7.82 -7.03
CA ALA A 101 0.75 -6.48 -7.30
C ALA A 101 -0.79 -6.40 -7.26
N SER A 102 -1.48 -7.52 -7.49
CA SER A 102 -2.93 -7.64 -7.42
C SER A 102 -3.47 -7.97 -6.03
N TRP A 103 -2.59 -8.29 -5.07
CA TRP A 103 -2.99 -8.66 -3.72
C TRP A 103 -3.64 -7.47 -3.00
N VAL A 104 -4.78 -7.71 -2.34
CA VAL A 104 -5.46 -6.74 -1.50
C VAL A 104 -5.59 -7.30 -0.09
N SER A 105 -5.13 -6.54 0.91
CA SER A 105 -5.42 -6.80 2.32
C SER A 105 -6.42 -5.76 2.82
N TYR A 106 -7.42 -6.17 3.57
CA TYR A 106 -8.48 -5.29 4.05
C TYR A 106 -8.96 -5.70 5.44
N VAL A 107 -9.70 -4.81 6.09
CA VAL A 107 -10.42 -5.09 7.35
C VAL A 107 -11.86 -4.67 7.23
N THR A 108 -12.73 -5.36 7.97
CA THR A 108 -14.19 -5.21 7.99
C THR A 108 -14.66 -5.01 9.43
N GLU A 109 -15.91 -4.60 9.63
CA GLU A 109 -16.51 -4.65 10.98
C GLU A 109 -16.71 -6.12 11.38
N ASN A 110 -16.38 -6.46 12.63
CA ASN A 110 -16.42 -7.84 13.14
C ASN A 110 -17.80 -8.49 13.07
N ASP A 111 -18.86 -7.68 13.05
CA ASP A 111 -20.25 -8.11 13.00
C ASP A 111 -20.92 -7.84 11.65
N ASP A 112 -20.18 -7.40 10.61
CA ASP A 112 -20.75 -7.20 9.27
C ASP A 112 -20.81 -8.52 8.47
N PRO A 113 -22.00 -9.11 8.27
CA PRO A 113 -22.13 -10.37 7.54
C PRO A 113 -21.81 -10.23 6.04
N LYS A 114 -21.67 -9.00 5.53
CA LYS A 114 -21.33 -8.74 4.11
C LYS A 114 -19.85 -8.49 3.90
N GLU A 115 -19.04 -8.49 4.97
CA GLU A 115 -17.60 -8.29 4.90
C GLU A 115 -17.22 -7.03 4.10
N LYS A 116 -17.93 -5.91 4.31
CA LYS A 116 -17.63 -4.68 3.59
C LYS A 116 -16.31 -4.10 4.10
N PRO A 117 -15.32 -3.84 3.23
CA PRO A 117 -14.06 -3.26 3.65
C PRO A 117 -14.26 -1.88 4.28
N LEU A 118 -13.76 -1.70 5.49
CA LEU A 118 -13.56 -0.40 6.14
C LEU A 118 -12.39 0.33 5.51
N VAL A 119 -11.28 -0.39 5.30
CA VAL A 119 -10.07 0.10 4.64
C VAL A 119 -9.37 -1.08 3.96
N ALA A 120 -8.65 -0.79 2.88
CA ALA A 120 -7.90 -1.78 2.13
C ALA A 120 -6.59 -1.21 1.60
N MET A 121 -5.55 -2.04 1.55
CA MET A 121 -4.28 -1.73 0.92
C MET A 121 -3.96 -2.76 -0.16
N MET A 122 -3.31 -2.31 -1.24
CA MET A 122 -2.95 -3.14 -2.38
C MET A 122 -1.43 -3.28 -2.51
N ALA A 123 -0.99 -4.42 -3.04
CA ALA A 123 0.41 -4.82 -3.21
C ALA A 123 1.23 -4.69 -1.91
N PRO A 124 0.76 -5.24 -0.77
CA PRO A 124 1.47 -5.06 0.49
C PRO A 124 2.76 -5.88 0.53
N ALA A 125 3.68 -5.46 1.40
CA ALA A 125 4.73 -6.32 1.93
C ALA A 125 4.44 -6.62 3.41
N ILE A 126 4.56 -7.88 3.80
CA ILE A 126 4.16 -8.38 5.12
C ILE A 126 5.41 -8.86 5.89
N LEU A 127 5.57 -8.39 7.12
CA LEU A 127 6.63 -8.82 8.04
C LEU A 127 6.11 -9.92 8.96
N LYS A 128 6.88 -11.01 9.07
CA LYS A 128 6.58 -12.18 9.91
C LYS A 128 5.11 -12.61 9.76
N GLU A 129 4.72 -13.12 8.59
CA GLU A 129 3.33 -13.53 8.28
C GLU A 129 2.71 -14.45 9.33
N LYS A 130 3.52 -15.27 10.01
CA LYS A 130 3.11 -16.17 11.09
C LYS A 130 3.73 -15.78 12.42
N TRP A 131 3.53 -14.54 12.84
CA TRP A 131 4.11 -14.01 14.06
C TRP A 131 3.43 -14.57 15.31
N CYS A 132 2.09 -14.60 15.32
CA CYS A 132 1.31 -15.19 16.39
C CYS A 132 0.28 -16.17 15.82
N THR A 133 0.06 -17.25 16.55
CA THR A 133 -0.94 -18.27 16.21
C THR A 133 -1.75 -18.60 17.46
N SER A 134 -3.07 -18.67 17.29
CA SER A 134 -4.03 -18.95 18.36
C SER A 134 -5.21 -19.75 17.86
N ASP A 135 -5.70 -20.67 18.69
CA ASP A 135 -6.97 -21.38 18.52
C ASP A 135 -7.82 -21.02 19.75
N ASP A 136 -8.11 -19.72 19.91
CA ASP A 136 -8.82 -19.19 21.08
C ASP A 136 -10.26 -19.72 21.14
N ASP A 137 -10.77 -20.20 20.00
CA ASP A 137 -12.09 -20.75 19.88
C ASP A 137 -12.23 -22.25 20.01
N LYS A 138 -11.10 -22.97 19.95
CA LYS A 138 -11.01 -24.41 20.11
C LYS A 138 -11.78 -25.17 19.03
N ASP A 139 -11.83 -24.63 17.82
CA ASP A 139 -12.41 -25.33 16.67
C ASP A 139 -11.41 -26.29 15.98
N GLY A 140 -10.14 -26.26 16.41
CA GLY A 140 -9.06 -27.11 15.91
C GLY A 140 -8.34 -26.54 14.68
N SER A 141 -8.68 -25.33 14.23
CA SER A 141 -8.06 -24.63 13.11
C SER A 141 -7.46 -23.30 13.59
N PRO A 142 -6.16 -23.25 13.92
CA PRO A 142 -5.60 -22.06 14.51
C PRO A 142 -5.51 -20.89 13.53
N ASP A 143 -5.93 -19.71 13.99
CA ASP A 143 -5.75 -18.43 13.31
C ASP A 143 -4.30 -17.97 13.41
N THR A 144 -3.84 -17.28 12.36
CA THR A 144 -2.47 -16.77 12.28
C THR A 144 -2.45 -15.27 11.98
N TYR A 145 -1.63 -14.55 12.72
CA TYR A 145 -1.51 -13.09 12.69
C TYR A 145 -0.10 -12.69 12.28
N SER A 146 0.00 -11.77 11.31
CA SER A 146 1.26 -11.15 10.93
C SER A 146 1.68 -10.08 11.92
N LEU A 147 2.99 -9.84 12.09
CA LEU A 147 3.47 -8.76 12.94
C LEU A 147 3.11 -7.38 12.39
N ALA A 148 3.34 -7.18 11.09
CA ALA A 148 3.09 -5.90 10.43
C ALA A 148 2.89 -6.06 8.92
N SER A 149 2.26 -5.05 8.31
CA SER A 149 2.08 -4.91 6.88
C SER A 149 2.36 -3.46 6.46
N VAL A 150 2.94 -3.29 5.28
CA VAL A 150 3.05 -1.99 4.61
C VAL A 150 2.42 -2.08 3.23
N GLY A 151 1.65 -1.09 2.83
CA GLY A 151 0.99 -1.12 1.52
C GLY A 151 0.37 0.20 1.13
N THR A 152 -0.36 0.19 0.02
CA THR A 152 -0.92 1.40 -0.58
C THR A 152 -2.44 1.40 -0.60
N THR A 153 -3.04 2.48 -0.09
CA THR A 153 -4.47 2.76 -0.18
C THR A 153 -4.71 3.88 -1.20
N GLY A 154 -5.82 3.80 -1.94
CA GLY A 154 -6.26 4.92 -2.76
C GLY A 154 -7.34 5.69 -2.04
N GLU A 155 -7.14 7.00 -1.88
CA GLU A 155 -7.90 7.84 -0.96
C GLU A 155 -9.00 8.59 -1.72
N GLN A 156 -9.95 7.82 -2.26
CA GLN A 156 -11.06 8.39 -3.02
C GLN A 156 -11.93 9.26 -2.12
N GLY A 157 -12.15 10.51 -2.55
CA GLY A 157 -12.99 11.47 -1.82
C GLY A 157 -12.26 12.28 -0.75
N ALA A 158 -10.99 11.99 -0.46
CA ALA A 158 -10.19 12.79 0.45
C ALA A 158 -10.04 14.23 -0.04
N LYS A 159 -10.21 15.19 0.87
CA LYS A 159 -10.09 16.63 0.54
C LYS A 159 -8.68 17.18 0.75
N SER A 160 -7.90 16.51 1.59
CA SER A 160 -6.51 16.87 1.88
C SER A 160 -5.69 15.63 2.20
N ALA A 161 -4.36 15.77 2.13
CA ALA A 161 -3.43 14.73 2.57
C ALA A 161 -3.55 14.46 4.08
N ALA A 162 -3.72 15.50 4.90
CA ALA A 162 -3.85 15.33 6.35
C ALA A 162 -5.11 14.53 6.72
N GLU A 163 -6.24 14.85 6.12
CA GLU A 163 -7.51 14.12 6.28
C GLU A 163 -7.36 12.65 5.86
N ALA A 164 -6.83 12.38 4.66
CA ALA A 164 -6.59 11.02 4.19
C ALA A 164 -5.65 10.23 5.12
N ALA A 165 -4.55 10.84 5.58
CA ALA A 165 -3.60 10.17 6.46
C ALA A 165 -4.25 9.80 7.80
N GLU A 166 -4.99 10.73 8.39
CA GLU A 166 -5.64 10.54 9.68
C GLU A 166 -6.76 9.49 9.62
N ASP A 167 -7.66 9.61 8.63
CA ASP A 167 -8.81 8.70 8.49
C ASP A 167 -8.35 7.26 8.20
N THR A 168 -7.37 7.09 7.30
CA THR A 168 -6.82 5.77 6.98
C THR A 168 -6.08 5.17 8.18
N ALA A 169 -5.24 5.95 8.89
CA ALA A 169 -4.55 5.46 10.10
C ALA A 169 -5.54 5.03 11.20
N LYS A 170 -6.55 5.86 11.49
CA LYS A 170 -7.62 5.54 12.44
C LYS A 170 -8.35 4.26 12.07
N THR A 171 -8.71 4.11 10.81
CA THR A 171 -9.51 2.97 10.34
C THR A 171 -8.72 1.66 10.40
N TRP A 172 -7.43 1.68 10.07
CA TRP A 172 -6.55 0.52 10.24
C TRP A 172 -6.40 0.09 11.69
N VAL A 173 -6.11 1.03 12.60
CA VAL A 173 -5.93 0.68 14.02
C VAL A 173 -7.24 0.22 14.65
N TYR A 174 -8.34 0.91 14.35
CA TYR A 174 -9.67 0.49 14.79
C TYR A 174 -9.99 -0.92 14.31
N GLY A 175 -9.91 -1.13 12.99
CA GLY A 175 -10.35 -2.37 12.34
C GLY A 175 -9.55 -3.59 12.79
N LEU A 176 -8.26 -3.44 13.07
CA LEU A 176 -7.42 -4.57 13.48
C LEU A 176 -7.34 -4.77 15.00
N TYR A 177 -7.38 -3.71 15.81
CA TYR A 177 -6.91 -3.81 17.21
C TYR A 177 -7.91 -3.35 18.25
N THR A 178 -8.91 -2.53 17.91
CA THR A 178 -9.76 -1.90 18.93
C THR A 178 -11.24 -2.17 18.78
N GLN A 179 -11.69 -2.88 17.74
CA GLN A 179 -13.12 -3.14 17.56
C GLN A 179 -13.79 -3.77 18.79
N PRO A 180 -14.99 -3.31 19.17
CA PRO A 180 -15.80 -2.27 18.51
C PRO A 180 -15.54 -0.84 19.02
N ASP A 181 -14.48 -0.63 19.80
CA ASP A 181 -14.23 0.58 20.59
C ASP A 181 -13.23 1.54 19.92
N ARG A 182 -13.74 2.62 19.32
CA ARG A 182 -12.92 3.70 18.74
C ARG A 182 -12.31 4.64 19.79
N SER A 183 -12.76 4.60 21.04
CA SER A 183 -12.28 5.52 22.08
C SER A 183 -10.83 5.25 22.53
N ARG A 184 -10.26 4.13 22.10
CA ARG A 184 -8.91 3.68 22.45
C ARG A 184 -7.82 4.22 21.54
N LEU A 185 -8.20 4.96 20.49
CA LEU A 185 -7.27 5.52 19.54
C LEU A 185 -6.63 6.80 20.10
N THR A 186 -5.31 6.84 20.07
CA THR A 186 -4.53 8.07 20.23
C THR A 186 -4.06 8.52 18.87
N VAL A 187 -4.46 9.73 18.48
CA VAL A 187 -4.16 10.31 17.17
C VAL A 187 -3.03 11.32 17.35
N GLY A 188 -1.90 11.09 16.69
CA GLY A 188 -0.81 12.05 16.63
C GLY A 188 -1.16 13.25 15.76
N GLU A 189 -0.50 14.38 16.00
CA GLU A 189 -0.66 15.56 15.16
C GLU A 189 -0.17 15.28 13.73
N PRO A 190 -0.85 15.78 12.69
CA PRO A 190 -0.37 15.68 11.33
C PRO A 190 0.97 16.39 11.12
N GLU A 191 1.95 15.66 10.61
CA GLU A 191 3.29 16.16 10.27
C GLU A 191 3.40 16.37 8.76
N SER A 192 4.03 17.47 8.32
CA SER A 192 4.50 17.56 6.93
C SER A 192 5.72 16.66 6.75
N PHE A 193 5.72 15.82 5.71
CA PHE A 193 6.83 14.92 5.43
C PHE A 193 7.24 14.96 3.95
N ARG A 194 8.55 14.86 3.71
CA ARG A 194 9.14 14.80 2.37
C ARG A 194 10.05 13.58 2.24
N THR A 195 9.78 12.74 1.25
CA THR A 195 10.60 11.54 0.99
C THR A 195 11.92 11.91 0.32
N LYS A 196 12.86 10.96 0.22
CA LYS A 196 14.15 11.18 -0.47
C LYS A 196 13.98 11.48 -1.96
N SER A 197 12.91 10.96 -2.57
CA SER A 197 12.57 11.22 -3.97
C SER A 197 11.85 12.56 -4.18
N GLY A 198 11.53 13.27 -3.09
CA GLY A 198 10.88 14.58 -3.13
C GLY A 198 9.34 14.53 -3.13
N VAL A 199 8.73 13.39 -2.82
CA VAL A 199 7.27 13.32 -2.61
C VAL A 199 6.93 14.02 -1.30
N GLU A 200 6.04 15.00 -1.37
CA GLU A 200 5.57 15.79 -0.23
C GLU A 200 4.14 15.42 0.12
N GLY A 201 3.84 15.37 1.41
CA GLY A 201 2.53 14.96 1.91
C GLY A 201 2.39 15.13 3.41
N SER A 202 1.36 14.50 3.96
CA SER A 202 1.07 14.53 5.40
C SER A 202 1.26 13.14 5.98
N LEU A 203 1.97 13.07 7.11
CA LEU A 203 2.20 11.87 7.90
C LEU A 203 1.39 11.95 9.19
N VAL A 204 0.62 10.91 9.49
CA VAL A 204 -0.11 10.78 10.77
C VAL A 204 0.23 9.42 11.38
N THR A 205 0.44 9.42 12.69
CA THR A 205 0.58 8.19 13.46
C THR A 205 -0.62 8.03 14.37
N VAL A 206 -1.24 6.85 14.36
CA VAL A 206 -2.29 6.48 15.29
C VAL A 206 -1.85 5.23 16.05
N THR A 207 -2.05 5.23 17.36
CA THR A 207 -1.85 4.04 18.20
C THR A 207 -3.13 3.71 18.95
N SER A 208 -3.27 2.47 19.41
CA SER A 208 -4.25 2.12 20.44
C SER A 208 -3.58 1.90 21.77
N SER A 209 -4.36 1.99 22.86
CA SER A 209 -3.91 1.55 24.17
C SER A 209 -5.02 0.85 24.96
N GLY A 210 -4.63 -0.19 25.70
CA GLY A 210 -5.46 -0.85 26.69
C GLY A 210 -6.62 -1.65 26.11
N SER A 211 -6.58 -1.99 24.82
CA SER A 211 -7.60 -2.87 24.20
C SER A 211 -7.78 -4.15 25.02
N PRO A 212 -9.02 -4.58 25.32
CA PRO A 212 -9.25 -5.80 26.08
C PRO A 212 -8.64 -7.01 25.37
N LYS A 213 -7.69 -7.67 26.02
CA LYS A 213 -7.08 -8.91 25.51
C LYS A 213 -8.03 -10.07 25.76
N LYS A 214 -8.70 -10.53 24.70
CA LYS A 214 -9.63 -11.67 24.70
C LYS A 214 -8.89 -12.96 24.35
N GLY A 215 -7.85 -12.87 23.53
CA GLY A 215 -7.04 -13.97 23.05
C GLY A 215 -5.54 -13.76 23.25
N LYS A 216 -4.77 -14.81 23.00
CA LYS A 216 -3.30 -14.81 23.14
C LYS A 216 -2.62 -13.80 22.21
N CYS A 217 -3.17 -13.61 21.01
CA CYS A 217 -2.57 -12.75 19.98
C CYS A 217 -3.09 -11.30 20.02
N ASP A 218 -3.95 -10.95 20.98
CA ASP A 218 -4.49 -9.60 21.09
C ASP A 218 -3.43 -8.63 21.62
N THR A 219 -3.19 -7.58 20.85
CA THR A 219 -2.25 -6.51 21.16
C THR A 219 -2.89 -5.16 20.93
N ASP A 220 -2.25 -4.12 21.43
CA ASP A 220 -2.48 -2.79 20.89
C ASP A 220 -1.87 -2.69 19.47
N GLY A 221 -2.27 -1.67 18.73
CA GLY A 221 -1.90 -1.47 17.34
C GLY A 221 -1.30 -0.10 17.08
N LYS A 222 -0.52 -0.01 16.00
CA LYS A 222 0.03 1.24 15.47
C LYS A 222 -0.18 1.27 13.96
N ALA A 223 -0.59 2.42 13.45
CA ALA A 223 -0.52 2.75 12.04
C ALA A 223 0.23 4.07 11.83
N MET A 224 1.12 4.09 10.85
CA MET A 224 1.77 5.30 10.38
C MET A 224 1.44 5.46 8.90
N THR A 225 0.64 6.48 8.58
CA THR A 225 0.09 6.71 7.25
C THR A 225 0.64 7.99 6.66
N PHE A 226 1.26 7.89 5.50
CA PHE A 226 1.71 9.02 4.69
C PHE A 226 0.81 9.17 3.47
N ALA A 227 0.02 10.24 3.43
CA ALA A 227 -0.84 10.54 2.29
C ALA A 227 -0.29 11.70 1.46
N PHE A 228 -0.44 11.60 0.15
CA PHE A 228 0.09 12.54 -0.83
C PHE A 228 -0.67 12.42 -2.16
N LYS A 229 -0.36 13.29 -3.13
CA LYS A 229 -0.91 13.19 -4.49
C LYS A 229 0.04 12.39 -5.37
N ASN A 230 -0.50 11.40 -6.08
CA ASN A 230 0.26 10.68 -7.11
C ASN A 230 0.41 11.54 -8.39
N ALA A 231 1.06 10.99 -9.42
CA ALA A 231 1.29 11.68 -10.70
C ALA A 231 0.00 12.13 -11.41
N GLU A 232 -1.13 11.49 -11.14
CA GLU A 232 -2.46 11.86 -11.67
C GLU A 232 -3.18 12.91 -10.81
N GLY A 233 -2.53 13.44 -9.76
CA GLY A 233 -3.11 14.41 -8.84
C GLY A 233 -4.14 13.81 -7.87
N ARG A 234 -4.28 12.47 -7.84
CA ARG A 234 -5.20 11.76 -6.94
C ARG A 234 -4.55 11.51 -5.58
N PHE A 235 -5.31 11.64 -4.50
CA PHE A 235 -4.81 11.27 -3.18
C PHE A 235 -4.65 9.75 -3.06
N VAL A 236 -3.50 9.36 -2.53
CA VAL A 236 -3.11 7.99 -2.19
C VAL A 236 -2.37 8.03 -0.87
N SER A 237 -2.27 6.88 -0.19
CA SER A 237 -1.45 6.76 0.99
C SER A 237 -0.56 5.53 0.96
N TRP A 238 0.63 5.68 1.53
CA TRP A 238 1.44 4.57 2.02
C TRP A 238 1.15 4.41 3.50
N THR A 239 0.85 3.18 3.94
CA THR A 239 0.52 2.90 5.35
C THR A 239 1.36 1.74 5.87
N TYR A 240 2.05 1.96 6.99
CA TYR A 240 2.45 0.89 7.91
C TYR A 240 1.31 0.62 8.89
N VAL A 241 1.04 -0.66 9.15
CA VAL A 241 0.17 -1.10 10.23
C VAL A 241 0.75 -2.35 10.90
N GLY A 242 0.76 -2.39 12.23
CA GLY A 242 1.35 -3.52 12.97
C GLY A 242 1.06 -3.48 14.47
N ALA A 243 1.48 -4.55 15.15
CA ALA A 243 1.37 -4.65 16.61
C ALA A 243 2.18 -3.56 17.32
N HIS A 244 1.63 -3.06 18.42
CA HIS A 244 2.21 -1.99 19.25
C HIS A 244 2.37 -2.45 20.71
N ASP A 245 3.37 -1.89 21.40
CA ASP A 245 3.74 -2.20 22.77
C ASP A 245 4.02 -3.71 22.98
N VAL A 246 4.66 -4.31 21.97
CA VAL A 246 5.13 -5.70 21.99
C VAL A 246 6.64 -5.77 21.81
N PRO A 247 7.34 -6.79 22.36
CA PRO A 247 8.81 -6.87 22.25
C PRO A 247 9.34 -6.88 20.81
N ASP A 248 8.54 -7.37 19.88
CA ASP A 248 8.86 -7.53 18.47
C ASP A 248 8.43 -6.33 17.60
N GLU A 249 7.92 -5.25 18.20
CA GLU A 249 7.41 -4.09 17.48
C GLU A 249 8.46 -3.50 16.51
N VAL A 250 8.02 -3.16 15.31
CA VAL A 250 8.88 -2.50 14.32
C VAL A 250 9.16 -1.08 14.80
N SER A 251 10.44 -0.73 14.97
CA SER A 251 10.81 0.61 15.44
C SER A 251 10.34 1.71 14.47
N ASP A 252 9.94 2.86 15.03
CA ASP A 252 9.58 4.05 14.25
C ASP A 252 10.71 4.47 13.29
N THR A 253 11.97 4.23 13.67
CA THR A 253 13.13 4.50 12.82
C THR A 253 13.09 3.64 11.56
N THR A 254 12.82 2.33 11.69
CA THR A 254 12.69 1.42 10.54
C THR A 254 11.49 1.80 9.68
N ILE A 255 10.34 2.11 10.30
CA ILE A 255 9.12 2.53 9.58
C ILE A 255 9.39 3.79 8.77
N ARG A 256 9.99 4.83 9.38
CA ARG A 256 10.35 6.08 8.70
C ARG A 256 11.44 5.87 7.63
N GLN A 257 12.35 4.91 7.80
CA GLN A 257 13.32 4.56 6.77
C GLN A 257 12.63 3.96 5.53
N ILE A 258 11.68 3.04 5.71
CA ILE A 258 10.84 2.51 4.62
C ILE A 258 10.07 3.64 3.94
N LEU A 259 9.35 4.46 4.71
CA LEU A 259 8.63 5.62 4.21
C LEU A 259 9.53 6.56 3.39
N SER A 260 10.77 6.78 3.80
CA SER A 260 11.70 7.68 3.10
C SER A 260 11.99 7.26 1.65
N THR A 261 11.75 5.99 1.30
CA THR A 261 11.96 5.43 -0.04
C THR A 261 10.75 5.57 -0.97
N VAL A 262 9.60 6.01 -0.45
CA VAL A 262 8.39 6.23 -1.24
C VAL A 262 8.68 7.21 -2.37
N ARG A 263 8.31 6.82 -3.59
CA ARG A 263 8.49 7.57 -4.84
C ARG A 263 7.30 7.35 -5.76
N LEU A 264 7.06 8.30 -6.66
CA LEU A 264 6.09 8.12 -7.73
C LEU A 264 6.57 7.01 -8.66
N PHE A 265 5.65 6.13 -9.04
CA PHE A 265 5.91 5.06 -9.99
C PHE A 265 6.39 5.62 -11.33
N LYS A 266 7.38 4.96 -11.92
CA LYS A 266 7.81 5.16 -13.30
C LYS A 266 7.78 3.83 -14.04
N ASP A 267 7.47 3.88 -15.33
CA ASP A 267 7.57 2.69 -16.18
C ASP A 267 8.98 2.10 -16.09
N GLY A 268 9.03 0.80 -15.82
CA GLY A 268 10.26 0.06 -15.54
C GLY A 268 10.50 -0.23 -14.06
N ASP A 269 9.88 0.48 -13.11
CA ASP A 269 10.11 0.21 -11.68
C ASP A 269 9.83 -1.26 -11.32
N GLY A 270 10.83 -1.93 -10.72
CA GLY A 270 10.74 -3.30 -10.22
C GLY A 270 10.77 -4.40 -11.28
N GLU A 271 11.17 -4.07 -12.51
CA GLU A 271 11.60 -5.07 -13.51
C GLU A 271 13.02 -5.56 -13.17
N ASP A 272 13.17 -6.88 -13.00
CA ASP A 272 14.47 -7.58 -12.82
C ASP A 272 15.11 -7.94 -14.18
#